data_AF-A0A8I0SPP7-F1
#
_entry.id   AF-A0A8I0SPP7-F1
#
_cell.length_a   1.000
_cell.length_b   1.000
_cell.length_c   1.000
_cell.angle_alpha   90.00
_cell.angle_beta   90.00
_cell.angle_gamma   90.00
#
_symmetry.space_group_name_H-M   'P 1'
#
loop_
_entity.id
_entity.type
_entity.pdbx_description
1 polymer ?
#
loop_
_entity_poly.entity_id
_entity_poly.type
_entity_poly.pdbx_seq_one_letter_code
_entity_poly.pdbx_strand_id
1 'polypeptide(L)'
;MARTANGIEVLEQAKACLPKAKTVRELRQAQAVVLPLEFGMSKPQTAQILGVSVGWACRLRTRFIREGGTPKQSGEGRGGRRRENMTREAETEFLLPFFDQAKSGGVLVVGEIKLALDEHLGRKVALASVYNLLHRHGWRKLAPDKRHPQSDSTAQEEWKNNCRKP
;
A
#
# COMPACT_ATOMS: atom_id res chain seq x y z
N MET A 1 -3.65 -17.55 -44.86
CA MET A 1 -2.65 -18.22 -43.98
C MET A 1 -2.58 -17.48 -42.65
N ALA A 2 -2.70 -18.18 -41.52
CA ALA A 2 -2.52 -17.57 -40.21
C ALA A 2 -1.07 -17.07 -40.09
N ARG A 3 -0.88 -15.80 -39.70
CA ARG A 3 0.47 -15.27 -39.44
C ARG A 3 1.18 -16.16 -38.42
N THR A 4 2.42 -16.50 -38.70
CA THR A 4 3.27 -17.23 -37.78
C THR A 4 3.43 -16.46 -36.47
N ALA A 5 3.52 -17.25 -35.42
CA ALA A 5 3.61 -16.80 -34.06
C ALA A 5 5.08 -16.32 -33.80
N ASN A 6 5.30 -15.06 -33.44
CA ASN A 6 6.65 -14.50 -33.13
C ASN A 6 7.16 -14.79 -31.70
N GLY A 7 8.48 -14.87 -31.50
CA GLY A 7 9.07 -15.07 -30.17
C GLY A 7 9.47 -16.51 -29.88
N ILE A 8 10.01 -17.20 -30.89
CA ILE A 8 10.60 -18.54 -30.76
C ILE A 8 11.75 -18.52 -29.72
N GLU A 9 12.49 -17.41 -29.64
CA GLU A 9 13.60 -17.20 -28.71
C GLU A 9 13.23 -17.42 -27.24
N VAL A 10 11.99 -17.09 -26.84
CA VAL A 10 11.52 -17.22 -25.45
C VAL A 10 10.74 -18.52 -25.20
N LEU A 11 10.70 -19.45 -26.17
CA LEU A 11 9.90 -20.67 -26.07
C LEU A 11 10.37 -21.59 -24.95
N GLU A 12 11.68 -21.85 -24.87
CA GLU A 12 12.26 -22.70 -23.84
C GLU A 12 12.09 -22.10 -22.44
N GLN A 13 12.17 -20.77 -22.34
CA GLN A 13 11.91 -20.03 -21.10
C GLN A 13 10.43 -20.14 -20.70
N ALA A 14 9.51 -20.05 -21.66
CA ALA A 14 8.07 -20.23 -21.41
C ALA A 14 7.76 -21.65 -20.89
N LYS A 15 8.37 -22.68 -21.50
CA LYS A 15 8.24 -24.08 -21.04
C LYS A 15 8.76 -24.25 -19.61
N ALA A 16 9.94 -23.72 -19.31
CA ALA A 16 10.52 -23.78 -17.97
C ALA A 16 9.67 -23.04 -16.91
N CYS A 17 8.90 -22.03 -17.32
CA CYS A 17 8.02 -21.25 -16.45
C CYS A 17 6.70 -21.96 -16.13
N LEU A 18 6.17 -22.82 -17.01
CA LEU A 18 4.89 -23.53 -16.79
C LEU A 18 4.83 -24.30 -15.45
N PRO A 19 5.80 -25.16 -15.09
CA PRO A 19 5.75 -25.89 -13.82
C PRO A 19 6.08 -25.00 -12.61
N LYS A 20 6.75 -23.86 -12.81
CA LYS A 20 7.19 -22.95 -11.75
C LYS A 20 6.18 -21.84 -11.45
N ALA A 21 5.14 -21.70 -12.28
CA ALA A 21 4.15 -20.64 -12.17
C ALA A 21 3.39 -20.74 -10.84
N LYS A 22 3.39 -19.65 -10.07
CA LYS A 22 2.66 -19.56 -8.80
C LYS A 22 1.30 -18.91 -8.95
N THR A 23 1.13 -18.09 -9.99
CA THR A 23 -0.11 -17.37 -10.26
C THR A 23 -0.75 -17.79 -11.58
N VAL A 24 -2.08 -17.73 -11.66
CA VAL A 24 -2.84 -17.99 -12.90
C VAL A 24 -2.37 -17.09 -14.04
N ARG A 25 -1.95 -15.86 -13.72
CA ARG A 25 -1.44 -14.91 -14.70
C ARG A 25 -0.10 -15.35 -15.27
N GLU A 26 0.84 -15.78 -14.44
CA GLU A 26 2.14 -16.32 -14.89
C GLU A 26 1.93 -17.53 -15.80
N LEU A 27 1.06 -18.45 -15.38
CA LEU A 27 0.71 -19.63 -16.15
C LEU A 27 0.16 -19.23 -17.53
N ARG A 28 -0.82 -18.32 -17.57
CA ARG A 28 -1.42 -17.85 -18.82
C ARG A 28 -0.44 -17.09 -19.70
N GLN A 29 0.54 -16.37 -19.14
CA GLN A 29 1.59 -15.71 -19.92
C GLN A 29 2.48 -16.71 -20.64
N ALA A 30 2.94 -17.75 -19.93
CA ALA A 30 3.74 -18.81 -20.51
C ALA A 30 2.95 -19.62 -21.55
N GLN A 31 1.70 -20.00 -21.24
CA GLN A 31 0.83 -20.72 -22.17
C GLN A 31 0.49 -19.92 -23.44
N ALA A 32 0.34 -18.59 -23.34
CA ALA A 32 0.09 -17.73 -24.52
C ALA A 32 1.26 -17.71 -25.52
N VAL A 33 2.46 -18.14 -25.09
CA VAL A 33 3.65 -18.29 -25.93
C VAL A 33 3.75 -19.73 -26.43
N VAL A 34 3.61 -20.71 -25.54
CA VAL A 34 3.77 -22.14 -25.85
C VAL A 34 2.68 -22.65 -26.81
N LEU A 35 1.40 -22.34 -26.57
CA LEU A 35 0.28 -22.88 -27.34
C LEU A 35 0.37 -22.54 -28.85
N PRO A 36 0.65 -21.30 -29.26
CA PRO A 36 0.82 -21.00 -30.68
C PRO A 36 2.12 -21.51 -31.31
N LEU A 37 3.22 -21.56 -30.54
CA LEU A 37 4.56 -21.85 -31.06
C LEU A 37 4.86 -23.35 -31.16
N GLU A 38 4.47 -24.12 -30.16
CA GLU A 38 4.73 -25.55 -30.09
C GLU A 38 3.56 -26.36 -30.66
N PHE A 39 2.33 -25.94 -30.37
CA PHE A 39 1.13 -26.68 -30.76
C PHE A 39 0.41 -26.08 -31.99
N GLY A 40 0.99 -25.04 -32.62
CA GLY A 40 0.45 -24.44 -33.84
C GLY A 40 -0.94 -23.80 -33.68
N MET A 41 -1.37 -23.53 -32.44
CA MET A 41 -2.71 -23.03 -32.17
C MET A 41 -2.92 -21.62 -32.70
N SER A 42 -4.10 -21.38 -33.29
CA SER A 42 -4.48 -20.04 -33.70
C SER A 42 -4.71 -19.12 -32.50
N LYS A 43 -4.63 -17.80 -32.71
CA LYS A 43 -4.93 -16.80 -31.68
C LYS A 43 -6.31 -16.99 -31.03
N PRO A 44 -7.42 -17.22 -31.77
CA PRO A 44 -8.73 -17.45 -31.15
C PRO A 44 -8.77 -18.75 -30.34
N GLN A 45 -8.19 -19.85 -30.83
CA GLN A 45 -8.12 -21.11 -30.09
C GLN A 45 -7.31 -20.96 -28.79
N THR A 46 -6.17 -20.28 -28.87
CA THR A 46 -5.34 -19.97 -27.70
C THR A 46 -6.13 -19.17 -26.67
N ALA A 47 -6.85 -18.14 -27.10
CA ALA A 47 -7.66 -17.30 -26.22
C ALA A 47 -8.79 -18.11 -25.55
N GLN A 48 -9.44 -19.01 -26.29
CA GLN A 48 -10.47 -19.91 -25.78
C GLN A 48 -9.93 -20.86 -24.71
N ILE A 49 -8.78 -21.49 -24.95
CA ILE A 49 -8.13 -22.39 -23.98
C ILE A 49 -7.72 -21.64 -22.71
N LEU A 50 -7.20 -20.43 -22.85
CA LEU A 50 -6.80 -19.59 -21.72
C LEU A 50 -8.00 -19.00 -20.94
N GLY A 51 -9.21 -19.03 -21.54
CA GLY A 51 -10.43 -18.44 -20.99
C GLY A 51 -10.43 -16.91 -21.00
N VAL A 52 -9.87 -16.29 -22.03
CA VAL A 52 -9.64 -14.83 -22.12
C VAL A 52 -9.92 -14.28 -23.52
N SER A 53 -10.01 -12.96 -23.68
CA SER A 53 -10.20 -12.37 -25.00
C SER A 53 -8.95 -12.51 -25.88
N VAL A 54 -9.15 -12.54 -27.21
CA VAL A 54 -8.05 -12.66 -28.20
C VAL A 54 -7.00 -11.55 -28.03
N GLY A 55 -7.46 -10.31 -27.81
CA GLY A 55 -6.57 -9.19 -27.56
C GLY A 55 -5.76 -9.34 -26.26
N TRP A 56 -6.36 -9.93 -25.23
CA TRP A 56 -5.66 -10.18 -23.96
C TRP A 56 -4.62 -11.30 -24.10
N ALA A 57 -4.94 -12.40 -24.78
CA ALA A 57 -3.99 -13.47 -25.08
C ALA A 57 -2.77 -12.94 -25.88
N CYS A 58 -3.01 -12.08 -26.88
CA CYS A 58 -1.92 -11.42 -27.61
C CYS A 58 -1.08 -10.53 -26.69
N ARG A 59 -1.72 -9.75 -25.81
CA ARG A 59 -1.02 -8.88 -24.86
C ARG A 59 -0.18 -9.67 -23.86
N LEU A 60 -0.65 -10.82 -23.38
CA LEU A 60 0.10 -11.70 -22.50
C LEU A 60 1.39 -12.17 -23.17
N ARG A 61 1.28 -12.68 -24.39
CA ARG A 61 2.40 -13.13 -25.21
C ARG A 61 3.41 -12.00 -25.46
N THR A 62 2.95 -10.86 -25.96
CA THR A 62 3.84 -9.71 -26.25
C THR A 62 4.56 -9.23 -24.99
N ARG A 63 3.87 -9.23 -23.85
CA ARG A 63 4.49 -8.85 -22.57
C ARG A 63 5.57 -9.85 -22.17
N PHE A 64 5.30 -11.14 -22.26
CA PHE A 64 6.27 -12.19 -21.92
C PHE A 64 7.54 -12.08 -22.78
N ILE A 65 7.39 -11.82 -24.09
CA ILE A 65 8.52 -11.58 -25.00
C ILE A 65 9.29 -10.32 -24.59
N ARG A 66 8.59 -9.20 -24.34
CA ARG A 66 9.22 -7.93 -23.94
C ARG A 66 9.97 -8.04 -22.60
N GLU A 67 9.52 -8.90 -21.70
CA GLU A 67 10.12 -9.15 -20.39
C GLU A 67 11.23 -10.22 -20.43
N GLY A 68 11.73 -10.56 -21.62
CA GLY A 68 12.86 -11.48 -21.80
C GLY A 68 12.54 -12.92 -21.42
N GLY A 69 11.27 -13.33 -21.54
CA GLY A 69 10.83 -14.69 -21.24
C GLY A 69 10.59 -14.97 -19.76
N THR A 70 10.41 -13.92 -18.95
CA THR A 70 10.00 -14.05 -17.55
C THR A 70 8.57 -13.51 -17.37
N PRO A 71 7.67 -14.23 -16.68
CA PRO A 71 6.33 -13.73 -16.45
C PRO A 71 6.35 -12.69 -15.33
N LYS A 72 6.01 -11.44 -15.63
CA LYS A 72 5.93 -10.40 -14.60
C LYS A 72 4.82 -10.65 -13.59
N GLN A 73 5.21 -10.64 -12.32
CA GLN A 73 4.31 -10.73 -11.19
C GLN A 73 3.32 -9.55 -11.17
N SER A 74 2.05 -9.87 -10.91
CA SER A 74 1.03 -8.86 -10.66
C SER A 74 1.22 -8.25 -9.27
N GLY A 75 2.03 -7.21 -9.15
CA GLY A 75 2.20 -6.52 -7.87
C GLY A 75 3.18 -5.35 -7.87
N GLU A 76 4.22 -5.41 -8.70
CA GLU A 76 5.34 -4.46 -8.63
C GLU A 76 5.00 -3.01 -9.02
N GLY A 77 3.80 -2.75 -9.55
CA GLY A 77 3.52 -1.52 -10.28
C GLY A 77 2.38 -0.64 -9.78
N ARG A 78 1.52 -1.09 -8.86
CA ARG A 78 0.32 -0.33 -8.44
C ARG A 78 0.25 -0.22 -6.93
N GLY A 79 0.19 1.03 -6.45
CA GLY A 79 0.22 1.37 -5.03
C GLY A 79 1.50 2.09 -4.63
N GLY A 80 1.63 2.36 -3.33
CA GLY A 80 2.79 3.02 -2.75
C GLY A 80 2.65 4.54 -2.60
N ARG A 81 3.68 5.14 -2.01
CA ARG A 81 3.72 6.53 -1.53
C ARG A 81 4.15 7.52 -2.62
N ARG A 82 3.58 7.42 -3.83
CA ARG A 82 4.02 8.18 -5.02
C ARG A 82 3.64 9.66 -5.03
N ARG A 83 2.76 10.07 -4.12
CA ARG A 83 2.28 11.45 -3.95
C ARG A 83 2.44 11.88 -2.49
N GLU A 84 3.58 11.56 -1.89
CA GLU A 84 3.89 11.99 -0.54
C GLU A 84 4.18 13.49 -0.51
N ASN A 85 3.79 14.14 0.60
CA ASN A 85 4.14 15.55 0.82
C ASN A 85 5.61 15.71 1.20
N MET A 86 6.19 14.69 1.83
CA MET A 86 7.55 14.64 2.37
C MET A 86 7.97 13.19 2.58
N THR A 87 9.29 12.94 2.57
CA THR A 87 9.88 11.62 2.87
C THR A 87 9.63 11.26 4.34
N ARG A 88 9.76 9.98 4.71
CA ARG A 88 9.55 9.56 6.11
C ARG A 88 10.54 10.21 7.08
N GLU A 89 11.77 10.40 6.65
CA GLU A 89 12.82 11.05 7.45
C GLU A 89 12.46 12.52 7.70
N ALA A 90 12.12 13.26 6.64
CA ALA A 90 11.67 14.65 6.75
C ALA A 90 10.41 14.82 7.61
N GLU A 91 9.46 13.87 7.53
CA GLU A 91 8.30 13.87 8.42
C GLU A 91 8.68 13.71 9.90
N THR A 92 9.68 12.87 10.17
CA THR A 92 10.15 12.61 11.53
C THR A 92 10.83 13.86 12.09
N GLU A 93 11.74 14.46 11.30
CA GLU A 93 12.41 15.72 11.65
C GLU A 93 11.43 16.86 11.89
N PHE A 94 10.41 16.99 11.04
CA PHE A 94 9.36 18.00 11.20
C PHE A 94 8.55 17.81 12.49
N LEU A 95 8.26 16.57 12.89
CA LEU A 95 7.43 16.29 14.07
C LEU A 95 8.20 16.27 15.39
N LEU A 96 9.53 16.12 15.38
CA LEU A 96 10.37 16.05 16.58
C LEU A 96 10.09 17.19 17.58
N PRO A 97 10.09 18.48 17.19
CA PRO A 97 9.87 19.58 18.13
C PRO A 97 8.49 19.51 18.79
N PHE A 98 7.46 19.13 18.03
CA PHE A 98 6.09 19.01 18.53
C PHE A 98 5.93 17.84 19.50
N PHE A 99 6.63 16.73 19.27
CA PHE A 99 6.59 15.60 20.19
C PHE A 99 7.37 15.86 21.47
N ASP A 100 8.48 16.59 21.41
CA ASP A 100 9.24 16.93 22.62
C ASP A 100 8.48 17.92 23.52
N GLN A 101 7.81 18.91 22.92
CA GLN A 101 6.89 19.80 23.65
C GLN A 101 5.69 19.04 24.24
N ALA A 102 5.20 18.01 23.55
CA ALA A 102 4.11 17.17 24.07
C ALA A 102 4.56 16.26 25.23
N LYS A 103 5.78 15.73 25.18
CA LYS A 103 6.36 14.92 26.28
C LYS A 103 6.54 15.74 27.56
N SER A 104 6.84 17.03 27.47
CA SER A 104 6.94 17.92 28.63
C SER A 104 5.58 18.32 29.25
N GLY A 105 4.50 17.61 28.89
CA GLY A 105 3.14 17.87 29.41
C GLY A 105 2.31 18.81 28.53
N GLY A 106 2.81 19.21 27.35
CA GLY A 106 2.05 20.00 26.39
C GLY A 106 0.98 19.18 25.67
N VAL A 107 -0.19 19.78 25.42
CA VAL A 107 -1.18 19.19 24.52
C VAL A 107 -0.71 19.42 23.08
N LEU A 108 -0.64 18.36 22.28
CA LEU A 108 -0.33 18.49 20.85
C LEU A 108 -1.46 19.22 20.13
N VAL A 109 -1.24 20.45 19.69
CA VAL A 109 -2.23 21.27 18.98
C VAL A 109 -2.14 21.04 17.48
N VAL A 110 -3.09 20.26 16.94
CA VAL A 110 -3.15 19.92 15.49
C VAL A 110 -3.23 21.17 14.60
N GLY A 111 -3.82 22.25 15.10
CA GLY A 111 -3.91 23.53 14.38
C GLY A 111 -2.55 24.17 14.11
N GLU A 112 -1.65 24.17 15.10
CA GLU A 112 -0.29 24.72 14.97
C GLU A 112 0.54 23.89 13.99
N ILE A 113 0.44 22.57 14.07
CA ILE A 113 1.10 21.64 13.14
C ILE A 113 0.62 21.87 11.71
N LYS A 114 -0.67 22.16 11.52
CA LYS A 114 -1.20 22.48 10.19
C LYS A 114 -0.56 23.76 9.63
N LEU A 115 -0.50 24.82 10.43
CA LEU A 115 0.10 26.09 9.99
C LEU A 115 1.57 25.91 9.64
N ALA A 116 2.33 25.24 10.50
CA ALA A 116 3.74 24.91 10.26
C ALA A 116 3.92 24.03 9.00
N LEU A 117 3.01 23.08 8.77
CA LEU A 117 3.04 22.22 7.59
C LEU A 117 2.72 23.00 6.30
N ASP A 118 1.76 23.93 6.36
CA ASP A 118 1.38 24.78 5.23
C ASP A 118 2.53 25.72 4.85
N GLU A 119 3.24 26.28 5.84
CA GLU A 119 4.44 27.10 5.65
C GLU A 119 5.61 26.29 5.09
N HIS A 120 5.89 25.12 5.68
CA HIS A 120 6.99 24.25 5.24
C HIS A 120 6.82 23.75 3.80
N LEU A 121 5.57 23.48 3.38
CA LEU A 121 5.26 23.02 2.02
C LEU A 121 4.95 24.16 1.04
N GLY A 122 4.83 25.41 1.51
CA GLY A 122 4.46 26.58 0.71
C GLY A 122 3.05 26.50 0.10
N ARG A 123 2.16 25.64 0.64
CA ARG A 123 0.80 25.44 0.13
C ARG A 123 -0.15 24.99 1.22
N LYS A 124 -1.43 25.33 1.08
CA LYS A 124 -2.48 24.89 2.00
C LYS A 124 -2.72 23.38 1.88
N VAL A 125 -2.70 22.70 3.01
CA VAL A 125 -2.93 21.26 3.13
C VAL A 125 -4.24 21.00 3.89
N ALA A 126 -4.95 19.95 3.50
CA ALA A 126 -6.15 19.51 4.21
C ALA A 126 -5.80 19.03 5.63
N LEU A 127 -6.68 19.32 6.60
CA LEU A 127 -6.56 18.82 7.99
C LEU A 127 -6.38 17.30 8.05
N ALA A 128 -7.04 16.56 7.17
CA ALA A 128 -6.90 15.11 7.05
C ALA A 128 -5.43 14.67 6.81
N SER A 129 -4.64 15.47 6.10
CA SER A 129 -3.23 15.14 5.85
C SER A 129 -2.39 15.23 7.12
N VAL A 130 -2.71 16.19 8.00
CA VAL A 130 -2.05 16.35 9.31
C VAL A 130 -2.41 15.18 10.21
N TYR A 131 -3.70 14.79 10.26
CA TYR A 131 -4.11 13.60 11.00
C TYR A 131 -3.47 12.32 10.46
N ASN A 132 -3.40 12.15 9.14
CA ASN A 132 -2.74 11.00 8.52
C ASN A 132 -1.23 10.98 8.80
N LEU A 133 -0.58 12.14 8.79
CA LEU A 133 0.83 12.29 9.16
C LEU A 133 1.04 11.81 10.60
N LEU A 134 0.30 12.38 11.55
CA LEU A 134 0.39 12.03 12.97
C LEU A 134 0.10 10.54 13.22
N HIS A 135 -0.93 10.00 12.58
CA HIS A 135 -1.30 8.59 12.69
C HIS A 135 -0.19 7.66 12.17
N ARG A 136 0.49 8.01 11.07
CA ARG A 136 1.64 7.23 10.55
C ARG A 136 2.82 7.19 11.51
N HIS A 137 3.01 8.26 12.28
CA HIS A 137 4.06 8.38 13.30
C HIS A 137 3.62 7.88 14.68
N GLY A 138 2.52 7.13 14.75
CA GLY A 138 2.07 6.47 15.98
C GLY A 138 1.45 7.41 17.01
N TRP A 139 1.16 8.67 16.64
CA TRP A 139 0.49 9.58 17.55
C TRP A 139 -0.95 9.13 17.79
N ARG A 140 -1.27 8.90 19.07
CA ARG A 140 -2.60 8.54 19.54
C ARG A 140 -3.10 9.65 20.46
N LYS A 141 -4.36 10.07 20.27
CA LYS A 141 -5.05 10.94 21.23
C LYS A 141 -5.22 10.17 22.53
N LEU A 142 -4.34 10.39 23.50
CA LEU A 142 -4.52 9.95 24.86
C LEU A 142 -5.67 10.77 25.44
N ALA A 143 -6.81 10.12 25.68
CA ALA A 143 -7.83 10.74 26.51
C ALA A 143 -7.25 10.88 27.94
N PRO A 144 -7.54 11.98 28.66
CA PRO A 144 -7.19 12.08 30.07
C PRO A 144 -7.71 10.85 30.80
N ASP A 145 -6.86 10.22 31.61
CA ASP A 145 -7.29 9.06 32.40
C ASP A 145 -8.50 9.44 33.24
N LYS A 146 -9.54 8.58 33.19
CA LYS A 146 -10.78 8.81 33.97
C LYS A 146 -10.53 8.76 35.49
N ARG A 147 -9.40 8.22 35.92
CA ARG A 147 -9.03 8.03 37.32
C ARG A 147 -7.60 8.47 37.53
N HIS A 148 -7.38 9.22 38.60
CA HIS A 148 -6.04 9.60 39.03
C HIS A 148 -5.31 8.36 39.57
N PRO A 149 -4.02 8.13 39.28
CA PRO A 149 -3.27 6.97 39.79
C PRO A 149 -3.25 6.86 41.33
N GLN A 150 -3.39 7.98 42.03
CA GLN A 150 -3.50 8.04 43.49
C GLN A 150 -4.95 8.18 43.97
N SER A 151 -5.96 7.85 43.14
CA SER A 151 -7.34 7.86 43.61
C SER A 151 -7.57 6.70 44.56
N ASP A 152 -7.80 7.00 45.83
CA ASP A 152 -8.21 6.00 46.81
C ASP A 152 -9.75 5.95 46.86
N SER A 153 -10.32 4.81 46.46
CA SER A 153 -11.78 4.66 46.36
C SER A 153 -12.46 4.70 47.72
N THR A 154 -11.79 4.20 48.76
CA THR A 154 -12.32 4.15 50.12
C THR A 154 -12.42 5.57 50.72
N ALA A 155 -11.36 6.37 50.60
CA ALA A 155 -11.35 7.77 51.06
C ALA A 155 -12.40 8.63 50.32
N GLN A 156 -12.66 8.36 49.04
CA GLN A 156 -13.71 9.05 48.28
C GLN A 156 -15.13 8.69 48.72
N GLU A 157 -15.36 7.43 49.06
CA GLU A 157 -16.65 6.96 49.58
C GLU A 157 -16.90 7.48 51.00
N GLU A 158 -15.88 7.46 51.87
CA GLU A 158 -15.95 8.04 53.21
C GLU A 158 -16.23 9.54 53.16
N TRP A 159 -15.57 10.28 52.26
CA TRP A 159 -15.84 11.70 52.06
C TRP A 159 -17.28 11.93 51.58
N LYS A 160 -17.75 11.17 50.58
CA LYS A 160 -19.14 11.29 50.08
C LYS A 160 -20.18 11.00 51.16
N ASN A 161 -19.92 10.05 52.06
CA ASN A 161 -20.82 9.69 53.14
C ASN A 161 -20.79 10.69 54.30
N ASN A 162 -19.65 11.35 54.55
CA ASN A 162 -19.48 12.32 55.64
C ASN A 162 -19.72 13.79 55.23
N CYS A 163 -19.87 14.10 53.94
CA CYS A 163 -20.22 15.43 53.50
C CYS A 163 -21.65 15.81 53.93
N ARG A 164 -21.78 16.76 54.87
CA ARG A 164 -23.05 17.43 55.14
C ARG A 164 -23.53 18.15 53.88
N LYS A 165 -24.70 17.77 53.38
CA LYS A 165 -25.39 18.55 52.35
C LYS A 165 -25.84 19.89 52.95
N PRO A 166 -25.66 21.02 52.23
CA PRO A 166 -26.19 22.32 52.65
C PRO A 166 -27.72 22.33 52.67
#